data_AF-A0A952CSX7-F1
#
_entry.id   AF-A0A952CSX7-F1
#
_cell.length_a   1.000
_cell.length_b   1.000
_cell.length_c   1.000
_cell.angle_alpha   90.00
_cell.angle_beta   90.00
_cell.angle_gamma   90.00
#
_symmetry.space_group_name_H-M   'P 1'
#
loop_
_entity.id
_entity.type
_entity.pdbx_description
1 polymer ?
#
loop_
_entity_poly.entity_id
_entity_poly.type
_entity_poly.pdbx_seq_one_letter_code
_entity_poly.pdbx_strand_id
1 'polypeptide(L)'
;MLQYERFQETVLKEVGEGAVEWKHILPAVPVAHRLRFLYTLRKGFSIPAVFDMVMLSQTLADKDYDLFVQQAIATRLAGNEREGGKVEKFSIND
;
A
#
# COMPACT_ATOMS: atom_id res chain seq x y z
N MET A 1 19.15 -9.97 -1.91
CA MET A 1 18.77 -8.90 -0.97
C MET A 1 18.82 -7.56 -1.72
N LEU A 2 17.78 -6.73 -1.68
CA LEU A 2 17.69 -5.51 -2.49
C LEU A 2 18.40 -4.33 -1.79
N GLN A 3 19.41 -3.75 -2.43
CA GLN A 3 20.15 -2.58 -1.94
C GLN A 3 19.26 -1.33 -1.84
N TYR A 4 19.63 -0.40 -0.96
CA TYR A 4 18.78 0.74 -0.64
C TYR A 4 18.64 1.70 -1.84
N GLU A 5 19.73 2.04 -2.54
CA GLU A 5 19.66 2.96 -3.68
C GLU A 5 18.70 2.42 -4.75
N ARG A 6 18.86 1.14 -5.12
CA ARG A 6 18.00 0.50 -6.12
C ARG A 6 16.56 0.38 -5.67
N PHE A 7 16.31 0.15 -4.38
CA PHE A 7 14.97 0.16 -3.81
C PHE A 7 14.32 1.55 -3.95
N GLN A 8 15.01 2.60 -3.51
CA GLN A 8 14.54 3.97 -3.57
C GLN A 8 14.27 4.40 -5.01
N GLU A 9 15.21 4.15 -5.93
CA GLU A 9 15.05 4.44 -7.37
C GLU A 9 13.82 3.74 -7.95
N THR A 10 13.59 2.48 -7.59
CA THR A 10 12.42 1.73 -8.08
C THR A 10 11.12 2.35 -7.56
N VAL A 11 11.05 2.70 -6.27
CA VAL A 11 9.85 3.36 -5.70
C VAL A 11 9.57 4.70 -6.39
N LEU A 12 10.60 5.53 -6.56
CA LEU A 12 10.47 6.84 -7.22
C LEU A 12 10.03 6.68 -8.68
N LYS A 13 10.49 5.64 -9.38
CA LYS A 13 10.09 5.36 -10.77
C LYS A 13 8.64 4.89 -10.89
N GLU A 14 8.18 4.04 -9.97
CA GLU A 14 6.83 3.44 -10.03
C GLU A 14 5.73 4.45 -9.67
N VAL A 15 6.03 5.43 -8.81
CA VAL A 15 5.04 6.38 -8.27
C VAL A 15 5.19 7.80 -8.85
N GLY A 16 6.37 8.15 -9.36
CA GLY A 16 6.65 9.48 -9.91
C GLY A 16 6.71 10.56 -8.83
N GLU A 17 6.20 11.76 -9.14
CA GLU A 17 6.27 12.94 -8.26
C GLU A 17 5.63 12.71 -6.88
N GLY A 18 4.60 11.87 -6.80
CA GLY A 18 3.94 11.52 -5.53
C GLY A 18 4.85 10.79 -4.52
N ALA A 19 5.99 10.24 -4.95
CA ALA A 19 6.93 9.60 -4.04
C ALA A 19 7.86 10.58 -3.32
N VAL A 20 7.98 11.82 -3.79
CA VAL A 20 8.91 12.81 -3.22
C VAL A 20 8.53 13.14 -1.78
N GLU A 21 7.24 13.35 -1.54
CA GLU A 21 6.70 13.65 -0.20
C GLU A 21 6.99 12.53 0.80
N TRP A 22 6.93 11.28 0.36
CA TRP A 22 7.08 10.10 1.20
C TRP A 22 8.49 9.49 1.16
N LYS A 23 9.46 10.14 0.50
CA LYS A 23 10.83 9.60 0.39
C LYS A 23 11.47 9.35 1.76
N HIS A 24 11.13 10.17 2.76
CA HIS A 24 11.69 10.12 4.11
C HIS A 24 11.33 8.83 4.88
N ILE A 25 10.28 8.09 4.50
CA ILE A 25 9.91 6.84 5.17
C ILE A 25 10.61 5.60 4.59
N LEU A 26 11.13 5.69 3.36
CA LEU A 26 11.77 4.57 2.66
C LEU A 26 13.00 4.00 3.39
N PRO A 27 13.86 4.80 4.06
CA PRO A 27 14.97 4.28 4.85
C PRO A 27 14.54 3.33 5.98
N ALA A 28 13.34 3.49 6.53
CA ALA A 28 12.83 2.68 7.63
C ALA A 28 12.39 1.28 7.19
N VAL A 29 12.27 1.02 5.88
CA VAL A 29 11.87 -0.30 5.36
C VAL A 29 13.01 -1.31 5.53
N PRO A 30 12.83 -2.39 6.33
CA PRO A 30 13.86 -3.38 6.55
C PRO A 30 14.27 -4.06 5.25
N VAL A 31 15.56 -4.36 5.13
CA VAL A 31 16.14 -4.87 3.90
C VAL A 31 15.47 -6.16 3.41
N ALA A 32 15.10 -7.04 4.35
CA ALA A 32 14.39 -8.30 4.07
C ALA A 32 13.01 -8.09 3.43
N HIS A 33 12.37 -6.94 3.64
CA HIS A 33 11.00 -6.67 3.21
C HIS A 33 10.87 -5.66 2.06
N ARG A 34 11.98 -5.15 1.53
CA ARG A 34 11.96 -4.22 0.38
C ARG A 34 11.29 -4.81 -0.86
N LEU A 35 11.41 -6.13 -1.08
CA LEU A 35 10.72 -6.80 -2.19
C LEU A 35 9.20 -6.88 -1.96
N ARG A 36 8.76 -7.12 -0.72
CA ARG A 36 7.34 -7.07 -0.34
C ARG A 36 6.76 -5.67 -0.54
N PHE A 37 7.52 -4.64 -0.17
CA PHE A 37 7.14 -3.26 -0.41
C PHE A 37 6.89 -3.00 -1.90
N LEU A 38 7.84 -3.34 -2.77
CA LEU A 38 7.68 -3.14 -4.22
C LEU A 38 6.53 -3.98 -4.81
N TYR A 39 6.36 -5.21 -4.33
CA TYR A 39 5.25 -6.07 -4.75
C TYR A 39 3.89 -5.41 -4.48
N THR A 40 3.69 -4.95 -3.25
CA THR A 40 2.41 -4.36 -2.82
C THR A 40 2.18 -2.99 -3.44
N LEU A 41 3.24 -2.20 -3.63
CA LEU A 41 3.17 -0.93 -4.37
C LEU A 41 2.62 -1.12 -5.78
N ARG A 42 3.08 -2.15 -6.51
CA ARG A 42 2.61 -2.48 -7.86
C ARG A 42 1.16 -2.97 -7.92
N LYS A 43 0.55 -3.33 -6.78
CA LYS A 43 -0.89 -3.62 -6.68
C LYS A 43 -1.73 -2.34 -6.58
N GLY A 44 -1.09 -1.17 -6.63
CA GLY A 44 -1.73 0.13 -6.67
C GLY A 44 -2.07 0.70 -5.30
N PHE A 45 -1.38 0.27 -4.24
CA PHE A 45 -1.49 0.90 -2.92
C PHE A 45 -0.58 2.13 -2.85
N SER A 46 -0.94 3.12 -2.03
CA SER A 46 -0.11 4.29 -1.77
C SER A 46 1.12 3.92 -0.94
N ILE A 47 2.21 4.68 -1.07
CA ILE A 47 3.44 4.49 -0.27
C ILE A 47 3.18 4.34 1.25
N PRO A 48 2.39 5.22 1.92
CA PRO A 48 2.11 5.05 3.34
C PRO A 48 1.35 3.75 3.65
N ALA A 49 0.34 3.39 2.84
CA ALA A 49 -0.39 2.14 3.04
C ALA A 49 0.52 0.90 2.86
N VAL A 50 1.39 0.91 1.85
CA VAL A 50 2.38 -0.16 1.64
C VAL A 50 3.35 -0.25 2.82
N PHE A 51 3.81 0.89 3.34
CA PHE A 51 4.69 0.95 4.50
C PHE A 51 4.03 0.29 5.71
N ASP A 52 2.81 0.68 6.06
CA ASP A 52 2.06 0.11 7.19
C ASP A 52 1.86 -1.40 7.01
N MET A 53 1.43 -1.81 5.81
CA MET A 53 1.25 -3.22 5.48
C MET A 53 2.53 -4.02 5.68
N VAL A 54 3.69 -3.52 5.25
CA VAL A 54 4.98 -4.19 5.45
C VAL A 54 5.38 -4.21 6.93
N MET A 55 5.20 -3.08 7.64
CA MET A 55 5.57 -3.01 9.06
C MET A 55 4.75 -3.96 9.93
N LEU A 56 3.45 -4.13 9.64
CA LEU A 56 2.55 -5.02 10.38
C LEU A 56 2.74 -6.51 10.06
N SER A 57 3.39 -6.84 8.95
CA SER A 57 3.48 -8.22 8.44
C SER A 57 4.90 -8.79 8.39
N GLN A 58 5.84 -8.19 9.12
CA GLN A 58 7.25 -8.60 9.12
C GLN A 58 7.44 -10.07 9.50
N THR A 59 6.58 -10.60 10.37
CA THR A 59 6.64 -11.98 10.86
C THR A 59 5.91 -12.99 9.97
N LEU A 60 5.14 -12.53 8.99
CA LEU A 60 4.42 -13.43 8.08
C LEU A 60 5.40 -14.14 7.14
N ALA A 61 5.15 -15.41 6.87
CA ALA A 61 5.82 -16.11 5.77
C ALA A 61 5.35 -15.57 4.42
N ASP A 62 6.13 -15.78 3.36
CA ASP A 62 5.84 -15.18 2.05
C ASP A 62 4.46 -15.59 1.48
N LYS A 63 4.07 -16.86 1.67
CA LYS A 63 2.75 -17.37 1.26
C LYS A 63 1.60 -16.65 1.99
N ASP A 64 1.77 -16.34 3.27
CA ASP A 64 0.75 -15.72 4.10
C ASP A 64 0.69 -14.21 3.84
N TYR A 65 1.84 -13.62 3.48
CA TYR A 65 1.89 -12.24 3.01
C TYR A 65 1.15 -12.04 1.70
N ASP A 66 1.26 -12.96 0.74
CA ASP A 66 0.50 -12.85 -0.51
C ASP A 66 -1.02 -12.89 -0.25
N LEU A 67 -1.46 -13.82 0.60
CA LEU A 67 -2.87 -13.90 1.01
C LEU A 67 -3.33 -12.60 1.70
N PHE A 68 -2.50 -12.04 2.58
CA PHE A 68 -2.76 -10.76 3.23
C PHE A 68 -2.96 -9.61 2.22
N VAL A 69 -2.10 -9.52 1.19
CA VAL A 69 -2.24 -8.52 0.13
C VAL A 69 -3.50 -8.75 -0.71
N GLN A 70 -3.82 -10.00 -1.03
CA GLN A 70 -5.06 -10.35 -1.77
C GLN A 70 -6.31 -9.94 -0.99
N GLN A 71 -6.34 -10.18 0.32
CA GLN A 71 -7.43 -9.75 1.20
C GLN A 71 -7.57 -8.22 1.21
N ALA A 72 -6.46 -7.49 1.35
CA ALA A 72 -6.46 -6.03 1.31
C ALA A 72 -7.01 -5.47 -0.02
N ILE A 73 -6.66 -6.10 -1.15
CA ILE A 73 -7.20 -5.74 -2.47
C ILE A 73 -8.70 -5.99 -2.53
N ALA A 74 -9.17 -7.16 -2.10
CA ALA A 74 -10.58 -7.50 -2.09
C ALA A 74 -11.40 -6.53 -1.23
N THR A 75 -10.91 -6.19 -0.04
CA THR A 75 -11.56 -5.19 0.84
C THR A 75 -11.61 -3.81 0.20
N ARG A 76 -10.53 -3.37 -0.46
CA ARG A 76 -10.51 -2.08 -1.17
C ARG A 76 -11.56 -2.03 -2.28
N LEU A 77 -11.67 -3.09 -3.07
CA LEU A 77 -12.66 -3.18 -4.16
C LEU A 77 -14.09 -3.18 -3.61
N ALA A 78 -14.37 -3.96 -2.57
CA ALA A 78 -15.69 -4.00 -1.93
C ALA A 78 -16.06 -2.67 -1.24
N GLY A 79 -15.07 -1.92 -0.72
CA GLY A 79 -15.27 -0.59 -0.14
C GLY A 79 -15.66 0.45 -1.19
N ASN A 80 -14.99 0.45 -2.35
CA ASN A 80 -15.31 1.35 -3.45
C ASN A 80 -16.72 1.12 -4.03
N GLU A 81 -17.22 -0.11 -4.02
CA GLU A 81 -18.59 -0.42 -4.45
C GLU A 81 -19.66 0.16 -3.50
N ARG A 82 -19.35 0.32 -2.21
CA ARG A 82 -20.28 0.88 -1.21
C ARG A 82 -20.39 2.40 -1.29
N GLU A 83 -19.32 3.10 -1.66
CA GLU A 83 -19.31 4.56 -1.80
C GLU A 83 -20.00 5.05 -3.09
N GLY A 84 -20.17 4.17 -4.09
CA GLY A 84 -20.93 4.46 -5.32
C GLY A 84 -22.46 4.40 -5.17
N GLY A 85 -22.97 4.02 -4.01
CA GLY A 85 -24.40 3.84 -3.73
C GLY A 85 -24.97 4.91 -2.78
N LYS A 86 -25.62 5.94 -3.35
CA LYS A 86 -26.56 6.86 -2.70
C LYS A 86 -26.18 7.42 -1.31
N VAL A 87 -25.66 8.66 -1.31
CA VAL A 87 -26.03 9.63 -0.26
C VAL A 87 -27.31 10.33 -0.71
N GLU A 88 -28.46 9.66 -0.58
CA GLU A 88 -29.74 10.38 -0.53
C GLU A 88 -29.74 11.15 0.79
N LYS A 89 -29.45 12.46 0.70
CA LYS A 89 -29.65 13.39 1.81
C LYS A 89 -31.12 13.28 2.23
N PHE A 90 -31.38 12.63 3.35
CA PHE A 90 -32.66 12.78 4.05
C PHE A 90 -32.76 14.23 4.52
N SER A 91 -33.46 15.06 3.74
CA SER A 91 -33.87 16.39 4.16
C SER A 91 -35.03 16.19 5.12
N ILE A 92 -34.76 16.29 6.42
CA ILE A 92 -35.79 16.46 7.43
C ILE A 92 -36.11 17.96 7.40
N ASN A 93 -37.26 18.30 6.82
CA ASN A 93 -37.82 19.64 6.99
C ASN A 93 -38.55 19.67 8.33
N ASP A 94 -38.10 20.55 9.22
CA ASP A 94 -38.89 21.03 10.38
C ASP A 94 -40.06 21.91 9.91
#